data_AF-A0A920JUK3-F1
#
_entry.id   AF-A0A920JUK3-F1
#
_cell.length_a   1.000
_cell.length_b   1.000
_cell.length_c   1.000
_cell.angle_alpha   90.00
_cell.angle_beta   90.00
_cell.angle_gamma   90.00
#
_symmetry.space_group_name_H-M   'P 1'
#
loop_
_entity.id
_entity.type
_entity.pdbx_description
1 polymer ?
#
loop_
_entity_poly.entity_id
_entity_poly.type
_entity_poly.pdbx_seq_one_letter_code
_entity_poly.pdbx_strand_id
1 'polypeptide(L)' 'MGSRSVPVGGSAIGSASKKIIEKAKETAAELLESAVSDIEFDRGAFKIVGADRIVDFQSVAETAAGDSV' A
#
# COMPACT_ATOMS: atom_id res chain seq x y z
N MET A 1 -7.24 -35.14 5.24
CA MET A 1 -7.88 -34.16 4.33
C MET A 1 -8.53 -33.09 5.19
N GLY A 2 -7.76 -32.05 5.52
CA GLY A 2 -8.14 -31.00 6.46
C GLY A 2 -8.36 -29.65 5.76
N SER A 3 -8.80 -28.66 6.53
CA SER A 3 -9.11 -27.30 6.10
C SER A 3 -7.98 -26.68 5.26
N ARG A 4 -8.17 -26.58 3.93
CA ARG A 4 -7.16 -26.07 2.97
C ARG A 4 -7.41 -24.61 2.59
N SER A 5 -8.64 -24.15 2.74
CA SER A 5 -9.06 -22.81 2.33
C SER A 5 -8.37 -21.71 3.13
N VAL A 6 -8.23 -21.86 4.44
CA VAL A 6 -7.56 -20.87 5.28
C VAL A 6 -6.04 -20.83 5.02
N PRO A 7 -5.30 -21.95 5.01
CA PRO A 7 -3.86 -21.92 4.74
C PRO A 7 -3.53 -21.41 3.33
N VAL A 8 -4.25 -21.87 2.31
CA VAL A 8 -3.99 -21.51 0.91
C VAL A 8 -4.56 -20.14 0.56
N GLY A 9 -5.79 -19.84 0.97
CA GLY A 9 -6.44 -18.55 0.71
C GLY A 9 -5.80 -17.42 1.51
N GLY A 10 -5.47 -17.65 2.78
CA GLY A 10 -4.81 -16.67 3.63
C GLY A 10 -3.41 -16.30 3.14
N SER A 11 -2.62 -17.28 2.70
CA SER A 11 -1.30 -17.02 2.10
C SER A 11 -1.41 -16.26 0.78
N ALA A 12 -2.39 -16.59 -0.07
CA ALA A 12 -2.63 -15.88 -1.33
C ALA A 12 -3.00 -14.40 -1.10
N ILE A 13 -3.93 -14.13 -0.17
CA ILE A 13 -4.33 -12.76 0.19
C ILE A 13 -3.13 -11.99 0.76
N GLY A 14 -2.39 -12.57 1.72
CA GLY A 14 -1.22 -11.93 2.30
C GLY A 14 -0.15 -11.57 1.27
N SER A 15 0.13 -12.46 0.31
CA SER A 15 1.04 -12.17 -0.80
C SER A 15 0.51 -11.09 -1.74
N ALA A 16 -0.79 -11.09 -2.06
CA ALA A 16 -1.40 -10.06 -2.88
C ALA A 16 -1.35 -8.68 -2.20
N SER A 17 -1.70 -8.61 -0.90
CA SER A 17 -1.63 -7.37 -0.11
C SER A 17 -0.23 -6.78 -0.09
N LYS A 18 0.81 -7.59 0.09
CA LYS A 18 2.21 -7.11 0.02
C LYS A 18 2.53 -6.49 -1.33
N LYS A 19 2.16 -7.14 -2.44
CA LYS A 19 2.38 -6.60 -3.79
C LYS A 19 1.63 -5.28 -4.03
N ILE A 20 0.41 -5.17 -3.50
CA ILE A 20 -0.38 -3.93 -3.58
C ILE A 20 0.31 -2.80 -2.81
N ILE A 21 0.78 -3.07 -1.59
CA ILE A 21 1.48 -2.07 -0.77
C ILE A 21 2.76 -1.59 -1.47
N GLU A 22 3.56 -2.49 -2.04
CA GLU A 22 4.78 -2.10 -2.76
C GLU A 22 4.48 -1.20 -3.96
N LYS A 23 3.48 -1.52 -4.77
CA LYS A 23 3.05 -0.65 -5.88
C LYS A 23 2.49 0.69 -5.37
N ALA A 24 1.69 0.66 -4.31
CA ALA A 24 1.09 1.86 -3.74
C ALA A 24 2.14 2.80 -3.12
N LYS A 25 3.28 2.28 -2.63
CA LYS A 25 4.41 3.11 -2.19
C LYS A 25 4.99 3.96 -3.32
N GLU A 26 5.01 3.47 -4.56
CA GLU A 26 5.48 4.24 -5.72
C GLU A 26 4.57 5.46 -5.94
N THR A 27 3.26 5.24 -6.00
CA THR A 27 2.27 6.34 -6.12
C THR A 27 2.27 7.27 -4.92
N ALA A 28 2.42 6.74 -3.70
CA ALA A 28 2.51 7.56 -2.49
C ALA A 28 3.78 8.42 -2.47
N ALA A 29 4.91 7.90 -2.97
CA ALA A 29 6.16 8.63 -3.08
C ALA A 29 6.04 9.81 -4.05
N GLU A 30 5.34 9.64 -5.17
CA GLU A 30 5.02 10.72 -6.10
C GLU A 30 4.16 11.81 -5.45
N LEU A 31 3.09 11.42 -4.73
CA LEU A 31 2.21 12.36 -4.01
C LEU A 31 2.92 13.11 -2.87
N LEU A 32 3.87 12.45 -2.21
CA LEU A 32 4.64 13.00 -1.09
C LEU A 32 5.92 13.70 -1.54
N GLU A 33 6.24 13.67 -2.84
CA GLU A 33 7.48 14.20 -3.42
C GLU A 33 8.73 13.68 -2.69
N SER A 34 8.75 12.37 -2.43
CA SER A 34 9.80 11.69 -1.66
C SER A 34 10.33 10.47 -2.41
N ALA A 35 11.45 9.91 -1.97
CA ALA A 35 11.90 8.62 -2.49
C ALA A 35 11.02 7.47 -1.96
N VAL A 36 10.77 6.46 -2.80
CA VAL A 36 10.01 5.25 -2.41
C VAL A 36 10.63 4.55 -1.20
N SER A 37 11.97 4.59 -1.06
CA SER A 37 12.70 4.03 0.08
C SER A 37 12.37 4.69 1.41
N ASP A 38 11.88 5.92 1.38
CA ASP A 38 11.54 6.70 2.57
C ASP A 38 10.06 6.60 2.91
N ILE A 39 9.28 5.79 2.18
CA ILE A 39 7.84 5.61 2.41
C ILE A 39 7.58 4.33 3.22
N GLU A 40 6.97 4.51 4.38
CA GLU A 40 6.44 3.44 5.22
C GLU A 40 4.91 3.38 5.12
N PHE A 41 4.37 2.15 5.11
CA PHE A 41 2.93 1.92 5.21
C PHE A 41 2.61 1.41 6.62
N ASP A 42 1.86 2.18 7.39
CA ASP A 42 1.38 1.83 8.73
C ASP A 42 -0.08 2.21 8.89
N ARG A 43 -0.86 1.35 9.56
CA ARG A 43 -2.27 1.61 9.93
C ARG A 43 -3.15 2.18 8.78
N GLY A 44 -2.92 1.75 7.54
CA GLY A 44 -3.73 2.17 6.39
C GLY A 44 -3.30 3.49 5.75
N ALA A 45 -2.12 4.01 6.08
CA ALA A 45 -1.59 5.25 5.52
C ALA A 45 -0.11 5.10 5.14
N PHE A 46 0.33 5.94 4.20
CA PHE A 46 1.73 6.05 3.78
C PHE A 46 2.35 7.30 4.38
N LYS A 47 3.53 7.15 4.97
CA LYS A 47 4.25 8.19 5.70
C LYS A 47 5.69 8.26 5.24
N ILE A 48 6.26 9.47 5.20
CA ILE A 48 7.71 9.65 5.07
C ILE A 48 8.38 9.32 6.41
N VAL A 49 9.39 8.45 6.40
CA VAL A 49 10.21 8.12 7.58
C VAL A 49 10.78 9.40 8.18
N GLY A 50 10.53 9.62 9.48
CA GLY A 50 11.05 10.78 10.19
C GLY A 50 10.36 12.13 9.91
N ALA A 51 9.26 12.15 9.14
CA ALA A 51 8.45 13.37 8.92
C ALA A 51 6.99 13.20 9.37
N ASP A 52 6.27 14.32 9.43
CA ASP A 52 4.83 14.39 9.75
C ASP A 52 3.94 14.42 8.50
N ARG A 53 4.50 14.19 7.30
CA ARG A 53 3.72 14.08 6.06
C ARG A 53 3.17 12.68 5.89
N ILE A 54 1.86 12.57 5.68
CA ILE A 54 1.10 11.33 5.57
C ILE A 54 0.06 11.47 4.45
N VAL A 55 -0.17 10.41 3.68
CA VAL A 55 -1.31 10.26 2.77
C VAL A 55 -2.06 8.97 3.09
N ASP A 56 -3.38 8.98 3.04
CA ASP A 56 -4.17 7.78 3.30
C ASP A 56 -4.17 6.82 2.10
N PHE A 57 -4.48 5.55 2.35
CA PHE A 57 -4.54 4.53 1.30
C PHE A 57 -5.60 4.86 0.22
N GLN A 58 -6.68 5.54 0.58
CA GLN A 58 -7.75 5.90 -0.35
C GLN A 58 -7.26 6.90 -1.41
N SER A 59 -6.60 7.98 -0.99
CA SER A 59 -6.06 9.01 -1.87
C SER A 59 -5.03 8.43 -2.83
N VAL A 60 -4.19 7.50 -2.34
CA VAL A 60 -3.22 6.77 -3.16
C VAL A 60 -3.93 5.86 -4.18
N ALA A 61 -5.00 5.18 -3.78
CA ALA A 61 -5.77 4.30 -4.65
C ALA A 61 -6.50 5.08 -5.76
N GLU A 62 -7.08 6.24 -5.44
CA GLU A 62 -7.72 7.15 -6.40
C GLU A 62 -6.70 7.63 -7.44
N THR A 63 -5.52 8.05 -6.99
CA THR A 63 -4.43 8.48 -7.88
C THR A 63 -3.95 7.33 -8.77
N ALA A 64 -3.81 6.13 -8.22
CA ALA A 64 -3.36 4.95 -8.96
C ALA A 64 -4.40 4.42 -9.97
N ALA A 65 -5.69 4.66 -9.74
CA ALA A 65 -6.77 4.25 -10.63
C ALA A 65 -6.90 5.13 -11.88
N GLY A 66 -6.31 6.33 -11.88
CA GLY A 66 -6.32 7.25 -13.01
C GLY A 66 -7.62 8.01 -13.21
N ASP A 67 -8.58 7.89 -12.29
CA ASP A 67 -9.85 8.61 -12.35
C ASP A 67 -9.76 9.92 -11.57
N SER A 68 -9.75 11.00 -12.36
CA SER A 68 -10.25 12.29 -11.96
C SER A 68 -11.78 12.21 -11.85
N VAL A 69 -12.35 12.66 -10.73
CA VAL A 69 -13.80 12.86 -10.48
C VAL A 69 -14.63 11.60 -10.21
#